data_AF-A0A9Q1AA59-F1
#
_entry.id   AF-A0A9Q1AA59-F1
#
_cell.length_a   1.000
_cell.length_b   1.000
_cell.length_c   1.000
_cell.angle_alpha   90.00
_cell.angle_beta   90.00
_cell.angle_gamma   90.00
#
_symmetry.space_group_name_H-M   'P 1'
#
loop_
_entity.id
_entity.type
_entity.pdbx_description
1 polymer ?
#
loop_
_entity_poly.entity_id
_entity_poly.type
_entity_poly.pdbx_seq_one_letter_code
_entity_poly.pdbx_strand_id
1 'polypeptide(L)'
;MNYEEDIAKYTIKSGDDPRTCNRVVIYRPQKNIVSQLELISLWEKKTGKTFNRIHVPEEEIVELSKTLPHPQNIRASIIHSLFIKGDMMGFELGEDDLEASRLYPDLQFKTIDQLLDIFLTNPPDLAKAAFE
;
A
#
# COMPACT_ATOMS: atom_id res chain seq x y z
N MET A 1 0.10 1.22 -3.38
CA MET A 1 -1.00 1.67 -2.48
C MET A 1 -2.30 1.64 -3.27
N ASN A 2 -3.28 0.84 -2.86
CA ASN A 2 -4.54 0.63 -3.58
C ASN A 2 -5.71 1.18 -2.76
N TYR A 3 -6.74 1.68 -3.43
CA TYR A 3 -7.93 2.21 -2.77
C TYR A 3 -8.79 1.09 -2.18
N GLU A 4 -9.31 1.30 -0.97
CA GLU A 4 -10.05 0.31 -0.19
C GLU A 4 -11.30 -0.19 -0.91
N GLU A 5 -12.04 0.69 -1.61
CA GLU A 5 -13.21 0.26 -2.40
C GLU A 5 -12.82 -0.66 -3.56
N ASP A 6 -11.66 -0.44 -4.17
CA ASP A 6 -11.20 -1.28 -5.27
C ASP A 6 -10.71 -2.62 -4.73
N ILE A 7 -10.01 -2.64 -3.58
CA ILE A 7 -9.69 -3.88 -2.88
C ILE A 7 -10.97 -4.70 -2.64
N ALA A 8 -12.04 -4.09 -2.16
CA ALA A 8 -13.31 -4.78 -1.93
C ALA A 8 -13.91 -5.37 -3.23
N LYS A 9 -13.99 -4.57 -4.30
CA LYS A 9 -14.54 -5.01 -5.61
C LYS A 9 -13.75 -6.17 -6.19
N TYR A 10 -12.42 -6.07 -6.19
CA TYR A 10 -11.55 -7.11 -6.73
C TYR A 10 -11.57 -8.38 -5.86
N THR A 11 -11.72 -8.25 -4.54
CA THR A 11 -11.85 -9.40 -3.63
C THR A 11 -13.13 -10.17 -3.90
N ILE A 12 -14.29 -9.51 -4.00
CA ILE A 12 -15.56 -10.18 -4.30
C ILE A 12 -15.47 -10.88 -5.66
N LYS A 13 -14.97 -10.18 -6.68
CA LYS A 13 -14.83 -10.78 -8.02
C LYS A 13 -13.89 -11.98 -8.03
N SER A 14 -12.82 -11.93 -7.24
CA SER A 14 -11.87 -13.04 -7.09
C SER A 14 -12.42 -14.19 -6.26
N GLY A 15 -13.39 -13.96 -5.38
CA GLY A 15 -14.05 -15.03 -4.62
C GLY A 15 -14.90 -15.95 -5.50
N ASP A 16 -15.50 -15.39 -6.56
CA ASP A 16 -16.40 -16.11 -7.47
C ASP A 16 -15.71 -16.62 -8.76
N ASP A 17 -14.43 -16.29 -8.96
CA ASP A 17 -13.70 -16.66 -10.18
C ASP A 17 -13.00 -18.03 -10.03
N PRO A 18 -13.35 -19.06 -10.83
CA PRO A 18 -12.67 -20.35 -10.76
C PRO A 18 -11.16 -20.28 -11.02
N ARG A 19 -10.67 -19.25 -11.73
CA ARG A 19 -9.24 -19.06 -12.05
C ARG A 19 -8.39 -18.76 -10.81
N THR A 20 -8.98 -18.20 -9.76
CA THR A 20 -8.30 -17.80 -8.51
C THR A 20 -8.40 -18.87 -7.41
N CYS A 21 -9.21 -19.92 -7.64
CA CYS A 21 -9.42 -20.99 -6.66
C CYS A 21 -8.10 -21.66 -6.27
N ASN A 22 -7.83 -21.75 -4.96
CA ASN A 22 -6.60 -22.31 -4.39
C ASN A 22 -5.30 -21.65 -4.90
N ARG A 23 -5.35 -20.37 -5.28
CA ARG A 23 -4.19 -19.61 -5.75
C ARG A 23 -4.00 -18.32 -4.96
N VAL A 24 -2.77 -17.81 -5.01
CA VAL A 24 -2.44 -16.50 -4.45
C VAL A 24 -2.79 -15.43 -5.48
N VAL A 25 -3.62 -14.46 -5.09
CA VAL A 25 -3.98 -13.30 -5.91
C VAL A 25 -3.34 -12.05 -5.31
N ILE A 26 -2.57 -11.34 -6.13
CA ILE A 26 -1.77 -10.18 -5.74
C ILE A 26 -2.33 -8.93 -6.39
N TYR A 27 -2.51 -7.87 -5.59
CA TYR A 27 -3.02 -6.59 -6.06
C TYR A 27 -1.86 -5.62 -6.25
N ARG A 28 -1.22 -5.69 -7.43
CA ARG A 28 -0.04 -4.88 -7.76
C ARG A 28 -0.24 -4.16 -9.09
N PRO A 29 -1.25 -3.27 -9.20
CA PRO A 29 -1.46 -2.50 -10.42
C PRO A 29 -0.29 -1.54 -10.65
N GLN A 30 0.23 -1.50 -11.87
CA GLN A 30 1.46 -0.76 -12.21
C GLN A 30 1.40 0.74 -11.85
N LYS A 31 0.21 1.36 -11.98
CA LYS A 31 0.00 2.78 -11.67
C LYS A 31 -0.07 3.10 -10.17
N ASN A 32 0.10 2.09 -9.32
CA ASN A 32 0.00 2.19 -7.86
C ASN A 32 1.29 1.81 -7.13
N ILE A 33 2.35 1.52 -7.90
CA ILE A 33 3.70 1.32 -7.39
C ILE A 33 4.33 2.72 -7.25
N VAL A 34 4.75 3.07 -6.04
CA VAL A 34 5.32 4.37 -5.71
C VAL A 34 6.18 4.27 -4.46
N SER A 35 7.31 4.98 -4.43
CA SER A 35 8.13 5.17 -3.22
C SER A 35 7.60 6.30 -2.33
N GLN A 36 8.05 6.36 -1.08
CA GLN A 36 7.69 7.45 -0.16
C GLN A 36 8.10 8.83 -0.72
N LEU A 37 9.29 8.93 -1.33
CA LEU A 37 9.80 10.20 -1.86
C LEU A 37 9.01 10.68 -3.09
N GLU A 38 8.62 9.76 -3.97
CA GLU A 38 7.74 10.08 -5.10
C GLU A 38 6.36 10.50 -4.62
N LEU A 39 5.78 9.78 -3.64
CA LEU A 39 4.47 10.11 -3.08
C LEU A 39 4.44 11.50 -2.45
N ILE A 40 5.47 11.85 -1.65
CA ILE A 40 5.62 13.20 -1.08
C ILE A 40 5.74 14.23 -2.19
N SER A 41 6.57 13.98 -3.21
CA SER A 41 6.77 14.91 -4.32
C SER A 41 5.48 15.13 -5.13
N LEU A 42 4.68 14.08 -5.34
CA LEU A 42 3.37 14.19 -5.98
C LEU A 42 2.40 15.02 -5.13
N TRP A 43 2.42 14.84 -3.81
CA TRP A 43 1.60 15.61 -2.88
C TRP A 43 1.99 17.09 -2.81
N GLU A 44 3.30 17.39 -2.79
CA GLU A 44 3.83 18.75 -2.88
C GLU A 44 3.37 19.44 -4.17
N LYS A 45 3.50 18.76 -5.31
CA LYS A 45 3.02 19.25 -6.60
C LYS A 45 1.52 19.55 -6.59
N LYS A 46 0.71 18.66 -6.02
CA LYS A 46 -0.75 18.80 -5.97
C LYS A 46 -1.22 19.91 -5.04
N THR A 47 -0.55 20.11 -3.91
CA THR A 47 -0.92 21.11 -2.91
C THR A 47 -0.25 22.47 -3.10
N GLY A 48 0.80 22.55 -3.92
CA GLY A 48 1.66 23.72 -4.04
C GLY A 48 2.48 24.02 -2.78
N LYS A 49 2.57 23.05 -1.85
CA LYS A 49 3.32 23.18 -0.59
C LYS A 49 4.64 22.42 -0.69
N THR A 50 5.61 22.83 0.11
CA THR A 50 6.89 22.13 0.29
C THR A 50 6.99 21.66 1.74
N PHE A 51 7.44 20.43 1.95
CA PHE A 51 7.63 19.85 3.28
C PHE A 51 9.11 19.67 3.61
N ASN A 52 9.47 19.85 4.88
CA ASN A 52 10.78 19.44 5.36
C ASN A 52 10.81 17.91 5.50
N ARG A 53 11.69 17.24 4.76
CA ARG A 53 11.80 15.77 4.74
C ARG A 53 12.77 15.31 5.81
N ILE A 54 12.24 14.75 6.89
CA ILE A 54 13.05 14.19 7.98
C ILE A 54 13.19 12.69 7.74
N HIS A 55 14.42 12.23 7.58
CA HIS A 55 14.74 10.81 7.41
C HIS A 55 15.02 10.18 8.78
N VAL A 56 14.40 9.03 9.03
CA VAL A 56 14.67 8.21 10.21
C VAL A 56 15.52 7.01 9.77
N PRO A 57 16.71 6.76 10.37
CA PRO A 57 17.55 5.62 10.04
C PRO A 57 16.84 4.29 10.25
N GLU A 58 17.21 3.27 9.46
CA GLU A 58 16.64 1.92 9.60
C GLU A 58 16.89 1.35 11.00
N GLU A 59 18.10 1.56 11.53
CA GLU A 59 18.52 1.06 12.83
C GLU A 59 17.64 1.60 13.96
N GLU A 60 17.18 2.84 13.84
CA GLU A 60 16.30 3.46 14.82
C GLU A 60 14.91 2.80 14.81
N ILE A 61 14.35 2.54 13.62
CA ILE A 61 13.06 1.83 13.50
C ILE A 61 13.18 0.39 14.02
N VAL A 62 14.29 -0.29 13.72
CA VAL A 62 14.59 -1.63 14.25
C VAL A 62 14.68 -1.60 15.77
N GLU A 63 15.31 -0.59 16.37
CA GLU A 63 15.39 -0.48 17.81
C GLU A 63 14.03 -0.19 18.46
N LEU A 64 13.19 0.65 17.83
CA LEU A 64 11.80 0.88 18.27
C LEU A 64 10.98 -0.41 18.25
N SER A 65 11.20 -1.31 17.29
CA SER A 65 10.53 -2.62 17.25
C SER A 65 10.89 -3.55 18.42
N LYS A 66 12.05 -3.32 19.06
CA LYS A 66 12.51 -4.12 20.22
C LYS A 66 12.15 -3.48 21.55
N THR A 67 12.12 -2.15 21.60
CA THR A 67 12.04 -1.38 22.86
C THR A 67 10.65 -0.86 23.18
N LEU A 68 9.80 -0.62 22.18
CA LEU A 68 8.43 -0.20 22.43
C LEU A 68 7.61 -1.31 23.10
N PRO A 69 6.69 -0.96 24.02
CA PRO A 69 5.77 -1.93 24.58
C PRO A 69 4.86 -2.52 23.48
N HIS A 70 4.30 -3.69 23.77
CA HIS A 70 3.25 -4.27 22.95
C HIS A 70 1.92 -3.51 23.17
N PRO A 71 1.16 -3.17 22.11
CA PRO A 71 1.38 -3.52 20.69
C PRO A 71 2.07 -2.42 19.86
N GLN A 72 2.67 -1.39 20.47
CA GLN A 72 3.30 -0.29 19.74
C GLN A 72 4.49 -0.74 18.88
N ASN A 73 5.25 -1.74 19.33
CA ASN A 73 6.35 -2.36 18.58
C ASN A 73 5.92 -3.00 17.24
N ILE A 74 4.68 -3.50 17.15
CA ILE A 74 4.13 -4.08 15.91
C ILE A 74 4.10 -3.04 14.80
N ARG A 75 3.73 -1.79 15.11
CA ARG A 75 3.70 -0.71 14.11
C ARG A 75 5.10 -0.39 13.57
N ALA A 76 6.12 -0.35 14.43
CA ALA A 76 7.50 -0.15 13.99
C ALA A 76 7.95 -1.28 13.05
N SER A 77 7.61 -2.52 13.38
CA SER A 77 7.91 -3.70 12.55
C SER A 77 7.21 -3.64 11.18
N ILE A 78 5.93 -3.25 11.15
CA ILE A 78 5.17 -3.09 9.90
C ILE A 78 5.76 -1.95 9.04
N ILE A 79 6.08 -0.80 9.62
CA ILE A 79 6.70 0.32 8.90
C ILE A 79 8.03 -0.11 8.28
N HIS A 80 8.84 -0.86 9.03
CA HIS A 80 10.11 -1.38 8.55
C HIS A 80 9.94 -2.33 7.36
N SER A 81 9.06 -3.33 7.47
CA SER A 81 8.78 -4.28 6.39
C SER A 81 8.26 -3.58 5.12
N LEU A 82 7.28 -2.68 5.26
CA LEU A 82 6.62 -2.04 4.12
C LEU A 82 7.50 -0.99 3.43
N PHE A 83 8.18 -0.14 4.21
CA PHE A 83 8.76 1.10 3.69
C PHE A 83 10.29 1.12 3.68
N ILE A 84 10.95 0.18 4.35
CA ILE A 84 12.41 0.06 4.40
C ILE A 84 12.88 -1.19 3.68
N LYS A 85 12.39 -2.38 4.07
CA LYS A 85 12.68 -3.63 3.34
C LYS A 85 11.94 -3.71 2.00
N GLY A 86 10.75 -3.12 1.93
CA GLY A 86 9.96 -3.10 0.71
C GLY A 86 9.37 -4.46 0.37
N ASP A 87 8.99 -5.26 1.37
CA ASP A 87 8.57 -6.66 1.21
C ASP A 87 7.35 -6.82 0.28
N MET A 88 6.54 -5.76 0.13
CA MET A 88 5.43 -5.72 -0.83
C MET A 88 5.86 -5.76 -2.30
N MET A 89 7.13 -5.42 -2.59
CA MET A 89 7.72 -5.30 -3.93
C MET A 89 9.06 -6.04 -4.07
N GLY A 90 9.62 -6.59 -2.99
CA GLY A 90 10.91 -7.28 -2.96
C GLY A 90 10.92 -8.68 -3.60
N PHE A 91 9.91 -9.01 -4.40
CA PHE A 91 9.76 -10.30 -5.07
C PHE A 91 9.13 -10.16 -6.45
N GLU A 92 9.51 -11.06 -7.36
CA GLU A 92 8.92 -11.20 -8.68
C GLU A 92 7.71 -12.14 -8.64
N LEU A 93 6.72 -11.86 -9.50
CA LEU A 93 5.55 -12.72 -9.63
C LEU A 93 5.94 -13.99 -10.40
N GLY A 94 5.71 -15.16 -9.81
CA GLY A 94 5.89 -16.45 -10.46
C GLY A 94 4.83 -16.73 -11.52
N GLU A 95 5.00 -17.82 -12.29
CA GLU A 95 4.03 -18.24 -13.31
C GLU A 95 2.65 -18.56 -12.71
N ASP A 96 2.64 -19.03 -11.45
CA ASP A 96 1.42 -19.38 -10.71
C ASP A 96 0.81 -18.20 -9.94
N ASP A 97 1.45 -17.03 -9.91
CA ASP A 97 0.92 -15.85 -9.23
C ASP A 97 -0.05 -15.09 -10.13
N LEU A 98 -1.18 -14.68 -9.54
CA LEU A 98 -2.22 -13.97 -10.26
C LEU A 98 -2.24 -12.49 -9.89
N GLU A 99 -1.90 -11.62 -10.85
CA GLU A 99 -2.08 -10.18 -10.66
C GLU A 99 -3.51 -9.77 -11.04
N ALA A 100 -4.24 -9.20 -10.08
CA ALA A 100 -5.68 -8.99 -10.23
C ALA A 100 -6.06 -7.97 -11.31
N SER A 101 -5.25 -6.94 -11.56
CA SER A 101 -5.52 -5.97 -12.62
C SER A 101 -5.44 -6.58 -14.02
N ARG A 102 -4.71 -7.69 -14.20
CA ARG A 102 -4.65 -8.46 -15.46
C ARG A 102 -5.83 -9.43 -15.64
N LEU A 103 -6.49 -9.85 -14.55
CA LEU A 103 -7.59 -10.82 -14.60
C LEU A 103 -8.93 -10.21 -15.02
N TYR A 104 -9.12 -8.92 -14.75
CA TYR A 104 -10.42 -8.24 -14.84
C TYR A 104 -10.29 -6.94 -15.64
N PRO A 105 -10.27 -6.98 -16.98
CA PRO A 105 -10.06 -5.81 -17.83
C PRO A 105 -11.19 -4.77 -17.74
N ASP A 106 -12.36 -5.17 -17.25
CA ASP A 106 -13.53 -4.34 -17.00
C ASP A 106 -13.47 -3.58 -15.66
N LEU A 107 -12.56 -3.97 -14.76
CA LEU A 107 -12.29 -3.24 -13.52
C LEU A 107 -10.99 -2.45 -13.66
N GLN A 108 -10.93 -1.30 -13.00
CA GLN A 108 -9.71 -0.51 -12.92
C GLN A 108 -9.50 -0.03 -11.48
N PHE A 109 -8.31 -0.25 -10.96
CA PHE A 109 -7.85 0.39 -9.74
C PHE A 109 -7.73 1.90 -9.95
N LYS A 110 -8.18 2.68 -8.97
CA LYS A 110 -7.83 4.09 -8.87
C LYS A 110 -6.32 4.23 -8.76
N THR A 111 -5.76 5.13 -9.56
CA THR A 111 -4.32 5.42 -9.55
C THR A 111 -3.93 6.22 -8.30
N ILE A 112 -2.63 6.31 -8.00
CA ILE A 112 -2.13 7.20 -6.94
C ILE A 112 -2.55 8.64 -7.19
N ASP A 113 -2.49 9.10 -8.44
CA ASP A 113 -2.87 10.47 -8.81
C ASP A 113 -4.34 10.75 -8.45
N GLN A 114 -5.25 9.83 -8.79
CA GLN A 114 -6.67 9.92 -8.45
C GLN A 114 -6.93 9.80 -6.94
N LEU A 115 -6.17 8.94 -6.25
CA LEU A 115 -6.24 8.82 -4.80
C LEU A 115 -5.88 10.16 -4.14
N LEU A 116 -4.78 10.80 -4.56
CA LEU A 116 -4.40 12.09 -4.02
C LEU A 116 -5.45 13.19 -4.31
N ASP A 117 -6.17 13.13 -5.43
CA ASP A 117 -7.30 14.05 -5.69
C ASP A 117 -8.48 13.82 -4.74
N ILE A 118 -8.75 12.58 -4.36
CA ILE A 118 -9.73 12.27 -3.31
C ILE A 118 -9.29 12.89 -1.98
N PHE A 119 -8.02 12.74 -1.60
CA PHE A 119 -7.50 13.34 -0.37
C PHE A 119 -7.51 14.88 -0.37
N LEU A 120 -7.45 15.53 -1.54
CA LEU A 120 -7.59 16.98 -1.65
C LEU A 120 -9.03 17.46 -1.48
N THR A 121 -9.98 16.71 -2.04
CA THR A 121 -11.37 17.17 -2.21
C THR A 121 -12.29 16.67 -1.11
N ASN A 122 -12.12 15.41 -0.71
CA ASN A 122 -12.95 14.73 0.29
C ASN A 122 -12.15 13.58 0.95
N PRO A 123 -11.16 13.91 1.81
CA PRO A 123 -10.32 12.91 2.44
C PRO A 123 -11.15 11.97 3.33
N PRO A 124 -10.94 10.65 3.26
CA PRO A 124 -11.57 9.71 4.18
C PRO A 124 -11.06 9.91 5.61
N ASP A 125 -11.84 9.46 6.59
CA ASP A 125 -11.45 9.49 8.00
C ASP A 125 -10.21 8.62 8.26
N LEU A 126 -9.36 9.08 9.18
CA LEU A 126 -8.18 8.34 9.59
C LEU A 126 -8.57 7.07 10.35
N ALA A 127 -8.14 5.91 9.84
CA ALA A 127 -8.31 4.62 10.50
C ALA A 127 -7.05 4.20 11.27
N LYS A 128 -7.23 3.39 12.32
CA LYS A 128 -6.14 2.73 13.05
C LYS A 128 -6.47 1.25 13.16
N ALA A 129 -5.56 0.39 12.68
CA ALA A 129 -5.68 -1.05 12.87
C ALA A 129 -5.59 -1.38 14.36
N ALA A 130 -6.45 -2.30 14.81
CA ALA A 130 -6.36 -2.89 16.13
C ALA A 130 -5.21 -3.92 16.13
N PHE A 131 -4.43 -3.91 17.20
CA PHE A 131 -3.41 -4.90 17.48
C PHE A 131 -3.65 -5.38 18.90
N GLU A 132 -3.81 -6.69 19.06
CA GLU A 132 -4.00 -7.36 20.33
C GLU A 132 -2.67 -7.87 20.89
#